data_AF-A0A497NFZ6-F1
#
_entry.id   AF-A0A497NFZ6-F1
#
_cell.length_a   1.000
_cell.length_b   1.000
_cell.length_c   1.000
_cell.angle_alpha   90.00
_cell.angle_beta   90.00
_cell.angle_gamma   90.00
#
_symmetry.space_group_name_H-M   'P 1'
#
loop_
_entity.id
_entity.type
_entity.pdbx_description
1 polymer ?
#
loop_
_entity_poly.entity_id
_entity_poly.type
_entity_poly.pdbx_seq_one_letter_code
_entity_poly.pdbx_strand_id
1 'polypeptide(L)'
;MKELFELGLPKWPAIVVKGESVTEEQAIEIIIKTDQSLPDMGYACNNDSYNRLVSSFFGIQDRDSHNEDWELYFSDVNELSKALGKVGLVYLSNDRIASSYVGGPNGWCDLKGNISLNSKNIGKWPSVEEVYEDWVSIAKAFPYLKLRSQLFDREECEEGHQVVIEFKVQGGEVEVLKPVEPMEVVSEGVDEYMEGLLNGTSSEIGIPSHKLHEHLVKLYGEIPQLRLAK
;
A
#
# COMPACT_ATOMS: atom_id res chain seq x y z
N MET A 1 19.60 -8.78 16.99
CA MET A 1 19.02 -7.75 16.08
C MET A 1 19.80 -7.71 14.78
N LYS A 2 21.11 -7.41 14.78
CA LYS A 2 21.94 -7.43 13.55
C LYS A 2 21.85 -8.74 12.74
N GLU A 3 21.92 -9.89 13.43
CA GLU A 3 21.79 -11.22 12.80
C GLU A 3 20.42 -11.47 12.11
N LEU A 4 19.36 -10.76 12.50
CA LEU A 4 18.03 -10.92 11.89
C LEU A 4 17.92 -10.17 10.57
N PHE A 5 18.62 -9.05 10.42
CA PHE A 5 18.68 -8.30 9.16
C PHE A 5 19.56 -8.97 8.11
N GLU A 6 20.46 -9.87 8.53
CA GLU A 6 21.33 -10.65 7.64
C GLU A 6 20.61 -11.88 7.03
N LEU A 7 19.35 -12.14 7.43
CA LEU A 7 18.55 -13.20 6.82
C LEU A 7 18.21 -12.84 5.36
N GLY A 8 18.43 -13.80 4.46
CA GLY A 8 18.08 -13.66 3.06
C GLY A 8 16.59 -13.88 2.82
N LEU A 9 16.00 -13.07 1.92
CA LEU A 9 14.68 -13.30 1.35
C LEU A 9 14.81 -13.77 -0.11
N PRO A 10 13.87 -14.56 -0.62
CA PRO A 10 13.80 -14.89 -2.04
C PRO A 10 13.53 -13.64 -2.89
N LYS A 11 13.52 -13.82 -4.21
CA LYS A 11 13.21 -12.73 -5.16
C LYS A 11 11.83 -12.13 -4.93
N TRP A 12 10.82 -12.92 -4.57
CA TRP A 12 9.45 -12.48 -4.39
C TRP A 12 8.87 -13.10 -3.11
N PRO A 13 9.26 -12.62 -1.91
CA PRO A 13 8.74 -13.22 -0.69
C PRO A 13 7.27 -12.89 -0.53
N ALA A 14 6.50 -13.87 -0.09
CA ALA A 14 5.14 -13.68 0.38
C ALA A 14 5.15 -13.01 1.76
N ILE A 15 4.15 -12.16 2.01
CA ILE A 15 3.88 -11.56 3.31
C ILE A 15 2.49 -11.96 3.83
N VAL A 16 2.40 -12.19 5.13
CA VAL A 16 1.12 -12.23 5.85
C VAL A 16 1.08 -11.05 6.83
N VAL A 17 -0.06 -10.38 6.92
CA VAL A 17 -0.32 -9.31 7.90
C VAL A 17 -1.60 -9.64 8.66
N LYS A 18 -1.59 -9.47 9.98
CA LYS A 18 -2.76 -9.63 10.85
C LYS A 18 -2.71 -8.63 12.00
N GLY A 19 -3.76 -7.84 12.17
CA GLY A 19 -3.83 -6.82 13.22
C GLY A 19 -5.21 -6.65 13.82
N GLU A 20 -5.27 -5.78 14.83
CA GLU A 20 -6.54 -5.26 15.35
C GLU A 20 -7.15 -4.30 14.33
N SER A 21 -8.48 -4.34 14.19
CA SER A 21 -9.18 -3.41 13.31
C SER A 21 -9.06 -1.98 13.81
N VAL A 22 -9.00 -1.03 12.88
CA VAL A 22 -9.03 0.42 13.11
C VAL A 22 -10.40 0.98 12.75
N THR A 23 -10.66 2.25 13.08
CA THR A 23 -11.91 2.90 12.61
C THR A 23 -11.87 3.15 11.11
N GLU A 24 -13.03 3.33 10.48
CA GLU A 24 -13.10 3.68 9.05
C GLU A 24 -12.34 4.99 8.74
N GLU A 25 -12.37 5.99 9.63
CA GLU A 25 -11.57 7.21 9.48
C GLU A 25 -10.07 6.93 9.43
N GLN A 26 -9.58 6.09 10.36
CA GLN A 26 -8.18 5.69 10.41
C GLN A 26 -7.79 4.88 9.18
N ALA A 27 -8.68 3.99 8.74
CA ALA A 27 -8.47 3.18 7.56
C ALA A 27 -8.29 4.02 6.29
N ILE A 28 -9.16 5.01 6.11
CA ILE A 28 -9.09 5.96 4.99
C ILE A 28 -7.80 6.78 5.05
N GLU A 29 -7.42 7.25 6.24
CA GLU A 29 -6.15 7.97 6.43
C GLU A 29 -4.95 7.09 6.02
N ILE A 30 -4.90 5.85 6.51
CA ILE A 30 -3.87 4.87 6.16
C ILE A 30 -3.83 4.68 4.64
N ILE A 31 -4.96 4.38 4.02
CA ILE A 31 -5.04 4.14 2.57
C ILE A 31 -4.51 5.35 1.80
N ILE A 32 -5.01 6.56 2.07
CA ILE A 32 -4.58 7.77 1.36
C ILE A 32 -3.07 8.01 1.53
N LYS A 33 -2.55 7.87 2.75
CA LYS A 33 -1.15 8.17 3.06
C LYS A 33 -0.17 7.09 2.59
N THR A 34 -0.63 5.86 2.42
CA THR A 34 0.21 4.71 1.99
C THR A 34 -0.06 4.23 0.57
N ASP A 35 -1.01 4.84 -0.15
CA ASP A 35 -1.31 4.46 -1.53
C ASP A 35 -0.10 4.63 -2.47
N GLN A 36 0.22 3.64 -3.29
CA GLN A 36 1.42 3.73 -4.15
C GLN A 36 1.29 4.79 -5.25
N SER A 37 0.09 5.04 -5.74
CA SER A 37 -0.14 5.86 -6.93
C SER A 37 -0.55 7.30 -6.58
N LEU A 38 -1.20 7.52 -5.44
CA LEU A 38 -1.62 8.87 -5.03
C LEU A 38 -0.40 9.75 -4.69
N PRO A 39 -0.33 11.03 -5.14
CA PRO A 39 -1.37 11.81 -5.83
C PRO A 39 -1.43 11.68 -7.35
N ASP A 40 -0.42 11.09 -7.96
CA ASP A 40 -0.27 11.01 -9.41
C ASP A 40 -0.72 9.64 -9.96
N MET A 41 -2.01 9.52 -10.23
CA MET A 41 -2.66 8.26 -10.58
C MET A 41 -2.43 7.80 -12.02
N GLY A 42 -1.54 8.44 -12.79
CA GLY A 42 -1.36 8.21 -14.23
C GLY A 42 -1.20 6.74 -14.65
N TYR A 43 -0.69 5.87 -13.77
CA TYR A 43 -0.52 4.43 -14.02
C TYR A 43 -1.18 3.53 -12.96
N ALA A 44 -2.15 4.05 -12.20
CA ALA A 44 -2.76 3.29 -11.11
C ALA A 44 -3.63 2.12 -11.59
N CYS A 45 -4.39 2.32 -12.67
CA CYS A 45 -5.24 1.31 -13.30
C CYS A 45 -5.39 1.54 -14.81
N ASN A 46 -6.05 0.63 -15.52
CA ASN A 46 -6.32 0.73 -16.95
C ASN A 46 -7.52 1.64 -17.30
N ASN A 47 -8.08 2.36 -16.31
CA ASN A 47 -9.09 3.39 -16.54
C ASN A 47 -8.48 4.80 -16.54
N ASP A 48 -8.01 5.24 -17.71
CA ASP A 48 -7.40 6.56 -17.91
C ASP A 48 -8.30 7.72 -17.48
N SER A 49 -9.61 7.63 -17.74
CA SER A 49 -10.56 8.69 -17.34
C SER A 49 -10.64 8.85 -15.81
N TYR A 50 -10.57 7.74 -15.08
CA TYR A 50 -10.53 7.75 -13.62
C TYR A 50 -9.20 8.29 -13.10
N ASN A 51 -8.08 7.83 -13.66
CA ASN A 51 -6.73 8.29 -13.29
C ASN A 51 -6.59 9.80 -13.45
N ARG A 52 -7.01 10.35 -14.60
CA ARG A 52 -6.98 11.79 -14.89
C ARG A 52 -7.87 12.57 -13.92
N LEU A 53 -9.08 12.08 -13.66
CA LEU A 53 -10.01 12.74 -12.74
C LEU A 53 -9.43 12.82 -11.32
N VAL A 54 -8.90 11.72 -10.79
CA VAL A 54 -8.32 11.72 -9.43
C VAL A 54 -7.06 12.58 -9.35
N SER A 55 -6.18 12.50 -10.34
CA SER A 55 -4.97 13.36 -10.39
C SER A 55 -5.34 14.85 -10.41
N SER A 56 -6.44 15.20 -11.09
CA SER A 56 -6.94 16.58 -11.13
C SER A 56 -7.39 17.13 -9.77
N PHE A 57 -7.72 16.28 -8.79
CA PHE A 57 -8.03 16.72 -7.42
C PHE A 57 -6.83 17.38 -6.75
N PHE A 58 -5.62 17.09 -7.21
CA PHE A 58 -4.37 17.65 -6.72
C PHE A 58 -3.77 18.66 -7.68
N GLY A 59 -4.50 19.10 -8.71
CA GLY A 59 -3.98 20.05 -9.70
C GLY A 59 -2.96 19.46 -10.68
N ILE A 60 -2.80 18.13 -10.70
CA ILE A 60 -1.98 17.42 -11.70
C ILE A 60 -2.82 17.35 -12.98
N GLN A 61 -2.36 18.04 -14.02
CA GLN A 61 -2.95 18.00 -15.35
C GLN A 61 -2.11 17.11 -16.26
N ASP A 62 -2.79 16.52 -17.26
CA ASP A 62 -2.27 15.67 -18.34
C ASP A 62 -0.72 15.53 -18.40
N ARG A 63 -0.18 14.35 -18.04
CA ARG A 63 1.27 14.10 -18.03
C ARG A 63 1.93 14.39 -19.39
N ASP A 64 1.18 14.22 -20.48
CA ASP A 64 1.64 14.48 -21.85
C ASP A 64 1.75 15.98 -22.19
N SER A 65 1.22 16.86 -21.33
CA SER A 65 1.29 18.32 -21.52
C SER A 65 2.52 18.97 -20.87
N HIS A 66 3.30 18.21 -20.10
CA HIS A 66 4.55 18.71 -19.53
C HIS A 66 5.62 18.80 -20.61
N ASN A 67 6.00 20.03 -20.96
CA ASN A 67 7.19 20.32 -21.76
C ASN A 67 8.44 19.80 -21.02
N GLU A 68 8.85 18.56 -21.32
CA GLU A 68 10.17 17.92 -21.18
C GLU A 68 10.94 17.99 -19.84
N ASP A 69 10.57 18.81 -18.85
CA ASP A 69 11.28 18.93 -17.57
C ASP A 69 10.66 18.03 -16.49
N TRP A 70 10.96 16.75 -16.63
CA TRP A 70 10.56 15.72 -15.67
C TRP A 70 11.17 15.93 -14.28
N GLU A 71 12.35 16.56 -14.18
CA GLU A 71 13.01 16.79 -12.89
C GLU A 71 12.20 17.77 -12.04
N LEU A 72 11.78 18.89 -12.63
CA LEU A 72 10.88 19.85 -11.97
C LEU A 72 9.54 19.20 -11.60
N TYR A 73 8.94 18.43 -12.51
CA TYR A 73 7.69 17.72 -12.24
C TYR A 73 7.80 16.79 -11.03
N PHE A 74 8.82 15.92 -10.99
CA PHE A 74 9.02 15.01 -9.88
C PHE A 74 9.33 15.75 -8.58
N SER A 75 10.06 16.87 -8.63
CA SER A 75 10.27 17.73 -7.47
C SER A 75 8.95 18.28 -6.92
N ASP A 76 8.08 18.81 -7.77
CA ASP A 76 6.80 19.38 -7.35
C ASP A 76 5.83 18.30 -6.82
N VAL A 77 5.80 17.12 -7.44
CA VAL A 77 5.02 15.96 -6.95
C VAL A 77 5.55 15.46 -5.60
N ASN A 78 6.86 15.49 -5.39
CA ASN A 78 7.47 15.15 -4.10
C ASN A 78 7.07 16.14 -3.01
N GLU A 79 7.07 17.45 -3.29
CA GLU A 79 6.59 18.46 -2.35
C GLU A 79 5.10 18.31 -2.04
N LEU A 80 4.28 18.01 -3.05
CA LEU A 80 2.88 17.69 -2.86
C LEU A 80 2.69 16.44 -1.98
N SER A 81 3.48 15.39 -2.21
CA SER A 81 3.44 14.16 -1.40
C SER A 81 3.80 14.42 0.06
N LYS A 82 4.77 15.31 0.33
CA LYS A 82 5.07 15.78 1.69
C LYS A 82 3.90 16.55 2.30
N ALA A 83 3.25 17.44 1.54
CA ALA A 83 2.09 18.21 2.00
C ALA A 83 0.88 17.31 2.32
N LEU A 84 0.72 16.21 1.60
CA LEU A 84 -0.28 15.18 1.87
C LEU A 84 0.07 14.29 3.08
N GLY A 85 1.29 14.38 3.60
CA GLY A 85 1.78 13.52 4.67
C GLY A 85 1.90 12.06 4.24
N LYS A 86 2.27 11.82 2.97
CA LYS A 86 2.51 10.49 2.44
C LYS A 86 3.60 9.79 3.24
N VAL A 87 3.41 8.50 3.49
CA VAL A 87 4.44 7.63 4.05
C VAL A 87 5.25 7.09 2.87
N GLY A 88 6.54 7.41 2.81
CA GLY A 88 7.42 6.89 1.77
C GLY A 88 7.68 5.41 2.02
N LEU A 89 7.14 4.55 1.15
CA LEU A 89 7.19 3.10 1.27
C LEU A 89 7.74 2.48 -0.02
N VAL A 90 8.44 1.35 0.12
CA VAL A 90 9.02 0.62 -1.01
C VAL A 90 8.27 -0.69 -1.30
N TYR A 91 7.85 -1.41 -0.26
CA TYR A 91 7.29 -2.75 -0.34
C TYR A 91 5.89 -2.87 0.28
N LEU A 92 5.55 -2.00 1.24
CA LEU A 92 4.34 -2.13 2.05
C LEU A 92 3.25 -1.07 1.75
N SER A 93 3.20 -0.59 0.51
CA SER A 93 2.12 0.28 0.03
C SER A 93 0.76 -0.43 0.03
N ASN A 94 -0.31 0.36 0.05
CA ASN A 94 -1.64 -0.11 -0.29
C ASN A 94 -1.95 0.31 -1.74
N ASP A 95 -2.78 -0.46 -2.44
CA ASP A 95 -3.29 -0.14 -3.77
C ASP A 95 -4.82 -0.22 -3.74
N ARG A 96 -5.43 0.42 -2.72
CA ARG A 96 -6.87 0.32 -2.44
C ARG A 96 -7.69 1.35 -3.19
N ILE A 97 -7.09 2.43 -3.68
CA ILE A 97 -7.81 3.47 -4.43
C ILE A 97 -8.13 2.98 -5.84
N ALA A 98 -7.11 2.52 -6.55
CA ALA A 98 -7.21 1.87 -7.85
C ALA A 98 -5.99 0.97 -8.07
N SER A 99 -6.15 -0.08 -8.86
CA SER A 99 -5.09 -1.06 -9.13
C SER A 99 -5.31 -1.75 -10.47
N SER A 100 -4.27 -1.84 -11.29
CA SER A 100 -4.22 -2.67 -12.49
C SER A 100 -3.94 -4.14 -12.20
N TYR A 101 -3.81 -4.54 -10.93
CA TYR A 101 -3.66 -5.94 -10.55
C TYR A 101 -4.90 -6.72 -10.98
N VAL A 102 -4.70 -7.94 -11.46
CA VAL A 102 -5.77 -8.82 -11.96
C VAL A 102 -6.82 -9.15 -10.88
N GLY A 103 -6.41 -9.19 -9.61
CA GLY A 103 -7.31 -9.31 -8.46
C GLY A 103 -7.91 -7.98 -7.97
N GLY A 104 -7.64 -6.89 -8.67
CA GLY A 104 -8.12 -5.55 -8.35
C GLY A 104 -7.42 -4.86 -7.17
N PRO A 105 -8.08 -3.85 -6.58
CA PRO A 105 -7.58 -3.08 -5.45
C PRO A 105 -7.25 -3.93 -4.23
N ASN A 106 -6.02 -3.81 -3.73
CA ASN A 106 -5.45 -4.70 -2.72
C ASN A 106 -4.58 -3.94 -1.71
N GLY A 107 -4.18 -4.60 -0.62
CA GLY A 107 -3.40 -3.99 0.46
C GLY A 107 -3.76 -4.55 1.83
N TRP A 108 -2.93 -4.27 2.82
CA TRP A 108 -3.05 -4.80 4.18
C TRP A 108 -4.09 -4.07 5.05
N CYS A 109 -4.61 -2.93 4.60
CA CYS A 109 -5.75 -2.23 5.22
C CYS A 109 -6.90 -2.17 4.22
N ASP A 110 -8.14 -2.43 4.66
CA ASP A 110 -9.34 -2.22 3.85
C ASP A 110 -10.16 -0.99 4.30
N LEU A 111 -11.19 -0.62 3.54
CA LEU A 111 -12.04 0.56 3.85
C LEU A 111 -12.86 0.42 5.13
N LYS A 112 -13.05 -0.81 5.62
CA LYS A 112 -13.79 -1.11 6.86
C LYS A 112 -12.86 -1.08 8.08
N GLY A 113 -11.56 -0.84 7.88
CA GLY A 113 -10.55 -0.83 8.92
C GLY A 113 -10.04 -2.20 9.32
N ASN A 114 -10.28 -3.25 8.53
CA ASN A 114 -9.65 -4.55 8.76
C ASN A 114 -8.18 -4.47 8.39
N ILE A 115 -7.32 -4.94 9.31
CA ILE A 115 -5.88 -5.05 9.11
C ILE A 115 -5.54 -6.52 8.85
N SER A 116 -5.48 -6.87 7.56
CA SER A 116 -5.22 -8.24 7.11
C SER A 116 -4.67 -8.27 5.68
N LEU A 117 -3.69 -9.15 5.45
CA LEU A 117 -3.22 -9.52 4.13
C LEU A 117 -2.88 -11.00 4.15
N ASN A 118 -3.61 -11.78 3.38
CA ASN A 118 -3.39 -13.22 3.26
C ASN A 118 -2.44 -13.46 2.09
N SER A 119 -1.14 -13.58 2.37
CA SER A 119 -0.08 -13.96 1.43
C SER A 119 -0.07 -13.15 0.12
N LYS A 120 0.76 -12.10 0.02
CA LYS A 120 1.04 -11.40 -1.26
C LYS A 120 2.54 -11.30 -1.48
N ASN A 121 3.00 -11.41 -2.72
CA ASN A 121 4.37 -11.02 -3.07
C ASN A 121 4.57 -9.51 -2.83
N ILE A 122 5.55 -9.12 -2.01
CA ILE A 122 5.76 -7.70 -1.65
C ILE A 122 6.61 -6.90 -2.64
N GLY A 123 7.35 -7.56 -3.52
CA GLY A 123 8.23 -6.90 -4.48
C GLY A 123 9.48 -7.70 -4.76
N LYS A 124 10.32 -7.17 -5.66
CA LYS A 124 11.50 -7.86 -6.18
C LYS A 124 12.70 -7.62 -5.26
N TRP A 125 13.34 -8.70 -4.81
CA TRP A 125 14.58 -8.70 -4.03
C TRP A 125 14.58 -7.79 -2.78
N PRO A 126 13.56 -7.85 -1.91
CA PRO A 126 13.61 -7.09 -0.66
C PRO A 126 14.68 -7.64 0.29
N SER A 127 15.24 -6.77 1.10
CA SER A 127 15.93 -7.14 2.34
C SER A 127 14.99 -7.06 3.55
N VAL A 128 15.33 -7.78 4.63
CA VAL A 128 14.59 -7.66 5.90
C VAL A 128 14.66 -6.24 6.46
N GLU A 129 15.77 -5.54 6.22
CA GLU A 129 15.97 -4.15 6.66
C GLU A 129 15.05 -3.17 5.95
N GLU A 130 14.90 -3.25 4.62
CA GLU A 130 13.99 -2.35 3.88
C GLU A 130 12.52 -2.57 4.28
N VAL A 131 12.10 -3.82 4.48
CA VAL A 131 10.73 -4.11 4.95
C VAL A 131 10.52 -3.61 6.39
N TYR A 132 11.57 -3.69 7.23
CA TYR A 132 11.55 -3.10 8.56
C TYR A 132 11.42 -1.57 8.52
N GLU A 133 12.15 -0.90 7.63
CA GLU A 133 12.10 0.57 7.47
C GLU A 133 10.71 1.05 7.02
N ASP A 134 10.06 0.32 6.13
CA ASP A 134 8.65 0.57 5.78
C ASP A 134 7.75 0.44 7.01
N TRP A 135 7.85 -0.65 7.77
CA TRP A 135 7.06 -0.83 8.99
C TRP A 135 7.34 0.27 10.02
N VAL A 136 8.59 0.72 10.17
CA VAL A 136 8.97 1.82 11.07
C VAL A 136 8.29 3.12 10.65
N SER A 137 8.26 3.39 9.35
CA SER A 137 7.60 4.57 8.79
C SER A 137 6.08 4.51 9.00
N ILE A 138 5.47 3.35 8.77
CA ILE A 138 4.05 3.07 9.04
C ILE A 138 3.74 3.25 10.53
N ALA A 139 4.52 2.65 11.43
CA ALA A 139 4.29 2.71 12.87
C ALA A 139 4.33 4.15 13.38
N LYS A 140 5.34 4.93 12.98
CA LYS A 140 5.48 6.35 13.33
C LYS A 140 4.30 7.19 12.82
N ALA A 141 3.83 6.92 11.60
CA ALA A 141 2.70 7.63 11.01
C ALA A 141 1.36 7.27 11.67
N PHE A 142 1.21 6.02 12.11
CA PHE A 142 -0.04 5.50 12.69
C PHE A 142 0.21 4.78 14.03
N PRO A 143 0.49 5.51 15.13
CA PRO A 143 0.86 4.89 16.41
C PRO A 143 -0.24 4.01 17.04
N TYR A 144 -1.48 4.15 16.57
CA TYR A 144 -2.62 3.33 16.98
C TYR A 144 -2.64 1.93 16.34
N LEU A 145 -1.82 1.67 15.32
CA LEU A 145 -1.74 0.35 14.71
C LEU A 145 -1.17 -0.67 15.69
N LYS A 146 -1.81 -1.84 15.72
CA LYS A 146 -1.35 -3.02 16.42
C LYS A 146 -1.50 -4.23 15.52
N LEU A 147 -0.38 -4.69 14.97
CA LEU A 147 -0.36 -5.78 14.01
C LEU A 147 0.91 -6.62 14.12
N ARG A 148 0.85 -7.80 13.48
CA ARG A 148 2.00 -8.64 13.21
C ARG A 148 2.09 -8.88 11.71
N SER A 149 3.32 -9.04 11.25
CA SER A 149 3.62 -9.37 9.87
C SER A 149 4.69 -10.43 9.80
N GLN A 150 4.54 -11.38 8.88
CA GLN A 150 5.52 -12.45 8.66
C GLN A 150 5.90 -12.49 7.19
N LEU A 151 7.20 -12.61 6.90
CA LEU A 151 7.71 -12.89 5.56
C LEU A 151 8.09 -14.35 5.44
N PHE A 152 7.84 -14.90 4.25
CA PHE A 152 8.08 -16.30 3.93
C PHE A 152 9.22 -16.43 2.91
N ASP A 153 9.86 -17.60 2.89
CA ASP A 153 11.00 -17.92 2.03
C ASP A 153 10.61 -18.34 0.60
N ARG A 154 9.43 -17.91 0.14
CA ARG A 154 8.79 -18.39 -1.08
C ARG A 154 7.88 -17.33 -1.70
N GLU A 155 7.43 -17.62 -2.92
CA GLU A 155 6.35 -16.87 -3.55
C GLU A 155 4.98 -17.28 -3.01
N GLU A 156 3.99 -16.40 -3.16
CA GLU A 156 2.60 -16.62 -2.75
C GLU A 156 2.03 -17.95 -3.28
N CYS A 157 2.31 -18.27 -4.55
CA CYS A 157 1.74 -19.43 -5.26
C CYS A 157 2.47 -20.77 -5.01
N GLU A 158 3.55 -20.79 -4.22
CA GLU A 158 4.33 -22.01 -3.96
C GLU A 158 3.74 -22.81 -2.78
N GLU A 159 4.07 -24.09 -2.63
CA GLU A 159 3.64 -24.90 -1.46
C GLU A 159 4.74 -24.96 -0.39
N GLY A 160 4.34 -25.16 0.87
CA GLY A 160 5.26 -25.26 2.03
C GLY A 160 5.64 -23.88 2.59
N HIS A 161 5.28 -23.58 3.85
CA HIS A 161 5.49 -22.25 4.44
C HIS A 161 6.61 -22.31 5.48
N GLN A 162 7.77 -21.70 5.20
CA GLN A 162 8.71 -21.38 6.27
C GLN A 162 8.75 -19.86 6.47
N VAL A 163 8.44 -19.45 7.69
CA VAL A 163 8.57 -18.05 8.08
C VAL A 163 10.05 -17.74 8.25
N VAL A 164 10.50 -16.68 7.59
CA VAL A 164 11.88 -16.17 7.71
C VAL A 164 11.99 -15.22 8.89
N ILE A 165 11.04 -14.28 8.99
CA ILE A 165 11.07 -13.21 9.99
C ILE A 165 9.66 -12.78 10.37
N GLU A 166 9.50 -12.30 11.61
CA GLU A 166 8.27 -11.68 12.11
C GLU A 166 8.53 -10.23 12.55
N PHE A 167 7.62 -9.34 12.20
CA PHE A 167 7.56 -7.96 12.66
C PHE A 167 6.34 -7.79 13.55
N LYS A 168 6.53 -7.16 14.71
CA LYS A 168 5.44 -6.74 15.58
C LYS A 168 5.41 -5.21 15.61
N VAL A 169 4.29 -4.64 15.19
CA VAL A 169 4.08 -3.20 15.12
C VAL A 169 3.06 -2.82 16.20
N GLN A 170 3.46 -1.94 17.13
CA GLN A 170 2.57 -1.48 18.18
C GLN A 170 3.08 -0.16 18.78
N GLY A 171 2.17 0.79 19.01
CA GLY A 171 2.48 1.99 19.81
C GLY A 171 3.51 2.93 19.17
N GLY A 172 3.61 2.93 17.85
CA GLY A 172 4.59 3.73 17.11
C GLY A 172 5.96 3.08 16.92
N GLU A 173 6.13 1.83 17.39
CA GLU A 173 7.39 1.11 17.34
C GLU A 173 7.26 -0.23 16.59
N VAL A 174 8.41 -0.75 16.15
CA VAL A 174 8.52 -2.03 15.44
C VAL A 174 9.58 -2.90 16.10
N GLU A 175 9.17 -4.11 16.47
CA GLU A 175 10.04 -5.15 17.01
C GLU A 175 10.26 -6.23 15.95
N VAL A 176 11.52 -6.63 15.74
CA VAL A 176 11.93 -7.69 14.81
C VAL A 176 12.17 -8.97 15.61
N LEU A 177 11.42 -10.02 15.29
CA LEU A 177 11.33 -11.26 16.06
C LEU A 177 11.76 -12.47 15.22
N LYS A 178 12.34 -13.46 15.89
CA LYS A 178 12.42 -14.80 15.32
C LYS A 178 11.00 -15.39 15.29
N PRO A 179 10.55 -15.95 14.16
CA PRO A 179 9.22 -16.50 14.07
C PRO A 179 9.11 -17.77 14.94
N VAL A 180 7.98 -17.91 15.64
CA VAL A 180 7.71 -19.09 16.48
C VAL A 180 6.83 -20.07 15.73
N GLU A 181 5.72 -19.58 15.16
CA GLU A 181 4.78 -20.36 14.36
C GLU A 181 4.25 -19.50 13.19
N PRO A 182 4.00 -20.09 12.00
CA PRO A 182 3.31 -19.41 10.92
C PRO A 182 1.96 -18.88 11.38
N MET A 183 1.70 -17.60 11.12
CA MET A 183 0.34 -17.08 11.17
C MET A 183 -0.49 -17.84 10.16
N GLU A 184 -1.65 -18.34 10.59
CA GLU A 184 -2.58 -19.02 9.70
C GLU A 184 -2.86 -18.14 8.48
N VAL A 185 -2.45 -18.63 7.31
CA VAL A 185 -2.92 -18.11 6.03
C VAL A 185 -4.36 -18.58 5.93
N VAL A 186 -5.31 -17.67 6.13
CA VAL A 186 -6.68 -17.97 5.73
C VAL A 186 -6.62 -18.00 4.21
N SER A 187 -6.75 -19.19 3.63
CA SER A 187 -7.02 -19.30 2.20
C SER A 187 -8.41 -18.69 1.98
N GLU A 188 -8.48 -17.37 1.79
CA GLU A 188 -9.61 -16.81 1.04
C GLU A 188 -9.55 -17.52 -0.31
N GLY A 189 -10.56 -18.35 -0.55
CA GLY A 189 -10.47 -19.44 -1.49
C GLY A 189 -10.01 -18.92 -2.85
N VAL A 190 -9.05 -19.62 -3.45
CA VAL A 190 -8.73 -19.53 -4.88
C VAL A 190 -10.02 -19.47 -5.70
N ASP A 191 -11.10 -20.11 -5.22
CA ASP A 191 -12.45 -20.09 -5.77
C ASP A 191 -13.08 -18.68 -5.87
N GLU A 192 -13.03 -17.81 -4.85
CA GLU A 192 -13.63 -16.45 -4.93
C GLU A 192 -12.85 -15.52 -5.87
N TYR A 193 -11.52 -15.62 -5.86
CA TYR A 193 -10.64 -14.89 -6.78
C TYR A 193 -10.84 -15.35 -8.24
N MET A 194 -10.89 -16.67 -8.47
CA MET A 194 -11.14 -17.24 -9.78
C MET A 194 -12.57 -16.95 -10.25
N GLU A 195 -13.55 -16.97 -9.35
CA GLU A 195 -14.94 -16.62 -9.67
C GLU A 195 -15.07 -15.14 -10.02
N GLY A 196 -14.39 -14.23 -9.30
CA GLY A 196 -14.34 -12.80 -9.65
C GLY A 196 -13.70 -12.52 -11.01
N LEU A 197 -12.64 -13.25 -11.34
CA LEU A 197 -11.99 -13.19 -12.66
C LEU A 197 -12.86 -13.74 -13.78
N LEU A 198 -13.50 -14.89 -13.56
CA LEU A 198 -14.39 -15.53 -14.52
C LEU A 198 -15.67 -14.73 -14.75
N ASN A 199 -16.13 -14.01 -13.73
CA ASN A 199 -17.33 -13.16 -13.81
C ASN A 199 -17.04 -11.72 -14.29
N GLY A 200 -15.77 -11.37 -14.53
CA GLY A 200 -15.37 -10.03 -14.96
C GLY A 200 -15.72 -8.93 -13.95
N THR A 201 -15.79 -9.26 -12.66
CA THR A 201 -16.21 -8.36 -11.58
C THR A 201 -15.06 -7.69 -10.85
N SER A 202 -13.79 -7.99 -11.19
CA SER A 202 -12.63 -7.27 -10.66
C SER A 202 -12.56 -5.84 -11.22
N SER A 203 -13.35 -4.96 -10.61
CA SER A 203 -13.24 -3.52 -10.83
C SER A 203 -11.84 -3.07 -10.41
N GLU A 204 -11.10 -2.48 -11.33
CA GLU A 204 -9.80 -1.86 -11.04
C GLU A 204 -9.93 -0.60 -10.16
N ILE A 205 -11.16 -0.09 -9.99
CA ILE A 205 -11.48 1.03 -9.11
C ILE A 205 -11.94 0.48 -7.76
N GLY A 206 -11.23 0.83 -6.69
CA GLY A 206 -11.56 0.43 -5.32
C GLY A 206 -12.37 1.48 -4.58
N ILE A 207 -12.07 2.76 -4.80
CA ILE A 207 -12.84 3.88 -4.24
C ILE A 207 -13.41 4.72 -5.39
N PRO A 208 -14.73 4.89 -5.51
CA PRO A 208 -15.30 5.81 -6.49
C PRO A 208 -14.76 7.24 -6.30
N SER A 209 -14.48 7.95 -7.40
CA SER A 209 -13.81 9.26 -7.35
C SER A 209 -14.52 10.30 -6.47
N HIS A 210 -15.86 10.33 -6.48
CA HIS A 210 -16.64 11.22 -5.62
C HIS A 210 -16.46 10.91 -4.13
N LYS A 211 -16.34 9.62 -3.75
CA LYS A 211 -16.05 9.21 -2.38
C LYS A 211 -14.62 9.54 -1.98
N LEU A 212 -13.67 9.29 -2.86
CA LEU A 212 -12.28 9.69 -2.62
C LEU A 212 -12.17 11.20 -2.37
N HIS A 213 -12.85 12.02 -3.18
CA HIS A 213 -12.89 13.46 -2.98
C HIS A 213 -13.51 13.85 -1.63
N GLU A 214 -14.64 13.25 -1.22
CA GLU A 214 -15.24 13.46 0.11
C GLU A 214 -14.24 13.14 1.24
N HIS A 215 -13.50 12.02 1.12
CA HIS A 215 -12.49 11.62 2.08
C HIS A 215 -11.30 12.58 2.15
N LEU A 216 -10.80 13.03 0.99
CA LEU A 216 -9.70 14.01 0.91
C LEU A 216 -10.11 15.35 1.56
N VAL A 217 -11.32 15.84 1.29
CA VAL A 217 -11.86 17.05 1.94
C VAL A 217 -12.02 16.84 3.44
N LYS A 218 -12.50 15.68 3.90
CA LYS A 218 -12.62 15.37 5.33
C LYS A 218 -11.25 15.34 6.02
N LEU A 219 -10.22 14.83 5.34
CA LEU A 219 -8.87 14.67 5.90
C LEU A 219 -8.08 15.98 5.94
N TYR A 220 -8.15 16.80 4.89
CA TYR A 220 -7.32 17.99 4.74
C TYR A 220 -8.06 19.32 4.90
N GLY A 221 -9.39 19.32 4.84
CA GLY A 221 -10.20 20.53 4.70
C GLY A 221 -10.11 21.10 3.29
N GLU A 222 -8.94 21.63 2.93
CA GLU A 222 -8.56 22.02 1.57
C GLU A 222 -7.53 21.02 1.03
N ILE A 223 -7.82 20.39 -0.11
CA ILE A 223 -6.93 19.38 -0.70
C ILE A 223 -5.63 20.07 -1.16
N PRO A 224 -4.44 19.64 -0.69
CA PRO A 224 -3.17 20.16 -1.20
C PRO A 224 -3.09 20.08 -2.72
N GLN A 225 -2.65 21.17 -3.35
CA GLN A 225 -2.53 21.28 -4.80
C GLN A 225 -1.07 21.33 -5.22
N LEU A 226 -0.77 20.76 -6.39
CA LEU A 226 0.49 20.92 -7.09
C LEU A 226 0.68 22.41 -7.40
N ARG A 227 1.82 22.96 -6.98
CA ARG A 227 2.21 24.35 -7.29
C ARG A 227 3.45 24.28 -8.15
N LEU A 228 3.26 24.37 -9.46
CA LEU A 228 4.39 24.36 -10.39
C LEU A 228 5.33 25.52 -10.07
N ALA A 229 6.60 25.22 -9.81
CA ALA A 229 7.63 26.25 -9.71
C ALA A 229 7.71 26.99 -11.06
N LYS A 230 7.54 28.32 -11.02
CA LYS A 230 7.63 29.18 -12.21
C LYS A 230 9.06 29.59 -12.50
#